data_AF-A0A941X0D4-F1
#
_entry.id   AF-A0A941X0D4-F1
#
_cell.length_a   1.000
_cell.length_b   1.000
_cell.length_c   1.000
_cell.angle_alpha   90.00
_cell.angle_beta   90.00
_cell.angle_gamma   90.00
#
_symmetry.space_group_name_H-M   'P 1'
#
loop_
_entity.id
_entity.type
_entity.pdbx_description
1 polymer ?
#
loop_
_entity_poly.entity_id
_entity_poly.type
_entity_poly.pdbx_seq_one_letter_code
_entity_poly.pdbx_strand_id
1 'polypeptide(L)'
;MGTTKKSKNQKIIKKQVNKAIKRIPLGIVICILIVGCIVGYLYYKKINDNKDSTNENNIKGNVAYLVQEGTTVDDVKITFLELFGTNGNPQIGDSVFIECGDIDILIDAGEKASGSNTVVPFIEEHVSDNILELVIVTHADSDHLGGMVGLSNSYGALEVPGITYQYIVDFGYEGQTQLYKDYLEVRNKKIKEGTKYFSIGSIFDSDHLEAITRFYLGVDTYLDLLDYKTYEISEITDDNDRSVSCLLTHNDKKVLLCGDAEKKEEAYLTSLNIGHVDVFKANHHGSPTSNTNAFLDNITPNYVIICSSEENKYNLPKKTIIERFNNYTENVFATFISGNIMITLKDNDVIVSAEKSLVFVQKSDWYLTDDPDNPR
;
A
#
# COMPACT_ATOMS: atom_id res chain seq x y z
N MET A 1 -46.28 -79.19 52.12
CA MET A 1 -45.04 -78.71 51.49
C MET A 1 -45.38 -78.05 50.17
N GLY A 2 -45.03 -76.78 50.01
CA GLY A 2 -45.55 -75.93 48.95
C GLY A 2 -44.83 -76.08 47.61
N THR A 3 -45.56 -75.77 46.55
CA THR A 3 -45.00 -75.31 45.28
C THR A 3 -45.80 -74.06 44.84
N THR A 4 -45.06 -72.98 44.68
CA THR A 4 -45.53 -71.60 44.58
C THR A 4 -45.99 -71.24 43.16
N LYS A 5 -47.28 -70.89 43.01
CA LYS A 5 -47.80 -70.18 41.83
C LYS A 5 -47.38 -68.72 41.90
N LYS A 6 -46.38 -68.30 41.11
CA LYS A 6 -46.11 -66.87 40.86
C LYS A 6 -46.97 -66.37 39.69
N SER A 7 -47.77 -65.38 40.01
CA SER A 7 -48.81 -64.73 39.20
C SER A 7 -48.25 -63.67 38.24
N LYS A 8 -48.64 -63.78 36.97
CA LYS A 8 -49.18 -62.74 36.06
C LYS A 8 -48.56 -61.33 35.92
N ASN A 9 -47.41 -60.99 36.50
CA ASN A 9 -46.85 -59.61 36.41
C ASN A 9 -45.60 -59.40 35.53
N GLN A 10 -45.19 -60.36 34.69
CA GLN A 10 -44.05 -60.18 33.76
C GLN A 10 -44.41 -59.99 32.28
N LYS A 11 -45.70 -60.00 31.91
CA LYS A 11 -46.13 -59.78 30.52
C LYS A 11 -46.57 -58.35 30.19
N ILE A 12 -46.56 -57.43 31.16
CA ILE A 12 -47.00 -56.04 30.97
C ILE A 12 -45.81 -55.06 30.78
N ILE A 13 -44.58 -55.44 31.17
CA ILE A 13 -43.41 -54.55 31.09
C ILE A 13 -42.63 -54.64 29.76
N LYS A 14 -42.99 -55.56 28.85
CA LYS A 14 -42.40 -55.62 27.49
C LYS A 14 -43.24 -54.97 26.39
N LYS A 15 -44.32 -54.25 26.75
CA LYS A 15 -45.26 -53.66 25.78
C LYS A 15 -45.33 -52.13 25.80
N GLN A 16 -44.34 -51.44 26.35
CA GLN A 16 -44.32 -49.96 26.42
C GLN A 16 -42.95 -49.31 26.15
N VAL A 17 -42.11 -49.88 25.27
CA VAL A 17 -40.90 -49.18 24.77
C VAL A 17 -40.78 -49.23 23.24
N ASN A 18 -41.88 -49.37 22.50
CA ASN A 18 -41.91 -49.00 21.08
C ASN A 18 -42.66 -47.66 20.95
N LYS A 19 -42.08 -46.60 21.52
CA LYS A 19 -42.49 -45.24 21.18
C LYS A 19 -41.91 -44.93 19.81
N ALA A 20 -42.80 -44.59 18.88
CA ALA A 20 -42.54 -44.40 17.47
C ALA A 20 -41.33 -43.48 17.21
N ILE A 21 -40.28 -44.03 16.60
CA ILE A 21 -39.40 -43.22 15.75
C ILE A 21 -40.26 -42.89 14.52
N LYS A 22 -40.81 -41.67 14.47
CA LYS A 22 -41.43 -41.16 13.24
C LYS A 22 -40.34 -41.22 12.16
N ARG A 23 -40.46 -42.17 11.23
CA ARG A 23 -39.60 -42.23 10.06
C ARG A 23 -39.75 -40.89 9.35
N ILE A 24 -38.65 -40.16 9.20
CA ILE A 24 -38.64 -38.96 8.38
C ILE A 24 -39.11 -39.40 6.98
N PRO A 25 -40.14 -38.77 6.41
CA PRO A 25 -40.61 -39.09 5.07
C PRO A 25 -39.42 -39.07 4.10
N LEU A 26 -39.33 -40.09 3.24
CA LEU A 26 -38.22 -40.23 2.29
C LEU A 26 -38.01 -38.95 1.46
N GLY A 27 -39.09 -38.24 1.13
CA GLY A 27 -39.02 -36.94 0.45
C GLY A 27 -38.29 -35.85 1.24
N ILE A 28 -38.42 -35.80 2.57
CA ILE A 28 -37.69 -34.84 3.41
C ILE A 28 -36.19 -35.19 3.46
N VAL A 29 -35.85 -36.48 3.52
CA VAL A 29 -34.45 -36.93 3.44
C VAL A 29 -33.83 -36.55 2.10
N ILE A 30 -34.56 -36.75 1.01
CA ILE A 30 -34.13 -36.36 -0.35
C ILE A 30 -33.95 -34.83 -0.44
N CYS A 31 -34.88 -34.02 0.08
CA CYS A 31 -34.74 -32.57 0.08
C CYS A 31 -33.50 -32.10 0.85
N ILE A 32 -33.22 -32.68 2.02
CA ILE A 32 -32.01 -32.34 2.82
C ILE A 32 -30.74 -32.68 2.05
N LEU A 33 -30.71 -33.83 1.36
CA LEU A 33 -29.56 -34.22 0.54
C LEU A 33 -29.37 -33.26 -0.66
N ILE A 34 -30.45 -32.87 -1.34
CA ILE A 34 -30.40 -31.91 -2.44
C ILE A 34 -29.87 -30.55 -1.97
N VAL A 35 -30.40 -30.04 -0.86
CA VAL A 35 -29.92 -28.76 -0.28
C VAL A 35 -28.45 -28.88 0.13
N GLY A 36 -28.05 -29.98 0.77
CA GLY A 36 -26.66 -30.24 1.10
C GLY A 36 -25.74 -30.29 -0.12
N CYS A 37 -26.19 -30.91 -1.22
CA CYS A 37 -25.45 -30.91 -2.49
C CYS A 37 -25.39 -29.52 -3.13
N ILE A 38 -26.45 -28.72 -3.08
CA ILE A 38 -26.46 -27.34 -3.60
C ILE A 38 -25.52 -26.46 -2.78
N VAL A 39 -25.62 -26.49 -1.45
CA VAL A 39 -24.73 -25.72 -0.57
C VAL A 39 -23.29 -26.18 -0.73
N GLY A 40 -23.04 -27.49 -0.80
CA GLY A 40 -21.72 -28.05 -1.06
C GLY A 40 -21.17 -27.65 -2.42
N TYR A 41 -22.01 -27.60 -3.46
CA TYR A 41 -21.64 -27.13 -4.79
C TYR A 41 -21.36 -25.62 -4.81
N LEU A 42 -22.17 -24.80 -4.14
CA LEU A 42 -21.94 -23.35 -4.02
C LEU A 42 -20.67 -23.05 -3.22
N TYR A 43 -20.40 -23.81 -2.16
CA TYR A 43 -19.17 -23.70 -1.38
C TYR A 43 -17.95 -24.17 -2.19
N TYR A 44 -18.06 -25.29 -2.89
CA TYR A 44 -17.05 -25.77 -3.83
C TYR A 44 -16.77 -24.75 -4.93
N LYS A 45 -17.82 -24.17 -5.53
CA LYS A 45 -17.72 -23.13 -6.54
C LYS A 45 -17.07 -21.87 -5.99
N LYS A 46 -17.43 -21.39 -4.79
CA LYS A 46 -16.76 -20.25 -4.15
C LYS A 46 -15.27 -20.50 -3.91
N ILE A 47 -14.89 -21.71 -3.48
CA ILE A 47 -13.49 -22.10 -3.33
C ILE A 47 -12.77 -22.20 -4.67
N ASN A 48 -13.45 -22.71 -5.72
CA ASN A 48 -12.85 -22.90 -7.03
C ASN A 48 -12.81 -21.61 -7.86
N ASP A 49 -13.79 -20.72 -7.77
CA ASP A 49 -13.74 -19.38 -8.35
C ASP A 49 -12.58 -18.58 -7.72
N ASN A 50 -12.30 -18.79 -6.41
CA ASN A 50 -11.09 -18.25 -5.74
C ASN A 50 -9.79 -19.03 -6.05
N LYS A 51 -9.86 -20.19 -6.72
CA LYS A 51 -8.67 -20.96 -7.15
C LYS A 51 -8.39 -20.79 -8.64
N ASP A 52 -9.38 -20.49 -9.47
CA ASP A 52 -9.18 -20.20 -10.89
C ASP A 52 -8.54 -18.82 -11.12
N SER A 53 -8.34 -18.01 -10.08
CA SER A 53 -7.45 -16.83 -10.11
C SER A 53 -5.97 -17.16 -9.92
N THR A 54 -5.58 -18.43 -9.72
CA THR A 54 -4.16 -18.79 -9.65
C THR A 54 -3.52 -18.88 -11.05
N ASN A 55 -2.78 -17.82 -11.41
CA ASN A 55 -1.62 -17.83 -12.29
C ASN A 55 -1.83 -18.35 -13.74
N GLU A 56 -2.65 -17.68 -14.54
CA GLU A 56 -2.17 -17.34 -15.89
C GLU A 56 -1.16 -16.18 -15.73
N ASN A 57 -0.13 -16.11 -16.58
CA ASN A 57 0.92 -15.09 -16.45
C ASN A 57 0.32 -13.67 -16.55
N ASN A 58 0.05 -13.04 -15.40
CA ASN A 58 -0.41 -11.65 -15.29
C ASN A 58 0.65 -10.63 -15.74
N ILE A 59 1.82 -11.07 -16.20
CA ILE A 59 2.87 -10.24 -16.78
C ILE A 59 2.88 -10.50 -18.29
N LYS A 60 2.79 -9.42 -19.09
CA LYS A 60 2.82 -9.47 -20.54
C LYS A 60 3.86 -8.46 -21.06
N GLY A 61 5.07 -8.94 -21.33
CA GLY A 61 6.19 -8.05 -21.64
C GLY A 61 6.57 -7.24 -20.39
N ASN A 62 6.59 -5.91 -20.50
CA ASN A 62 6.97 -4.98 -19.44
C ASN A 62 5.78 -4.46 -18.60
N VAL A 63 4.62 -5.12 -18.65
CA VAL A 63 3.44 -4.70 -17.88
C VAL A 63 2.89 -5.86 -17.05
N ALA A 64 2.37 -5.54 -15.86
CA ALA A 64 1.66 -6.46 -15.00
C ALA A 64 0.21 -6.03 -14.80
N TYR A 65 -0.70 -7.00 -14.69
CA TYR A 65 -2.12 -6.79 -14.41
C TYR A 65 -2.42 -7.27 -12.99
N LEU A 66 -2.82 -6.34 -12.12
CA LEU A 66 -3.23 -6.64 -10.75
C LEU A 66 -4.71 -7.04 -10.67
N VAL A 67 -5.48 -6.67 -11.70
CA VAL A 67 -6.87 -7.11 -11.92
C VAL A 67 -7.03 -7.82 -13.25
N GLN A 68 -8.17 -8.48 -13.42
CA GLN A 68 -8.57 -9.01 -14.72
C GLN A 68 -8.60 -7.89 -15.79
N GLU A 69 -8.09 -8.19 -16.99
CA GLU A 69 -8.18 -7.27 -18.13
C GLU A 69 -9.65 -6.90 -18.43
N GLY A 70 -9.89 -5.61 -18.66
CA GLY A 70 -11.24 -5.08 -18.88
C GLY A 70 -11.94 -4.60 -17.62
N THR A 71 -11.39 -4.84 -16.43
CA THR A 71 -11.91 -4.31 -15.17
C THR A 71 -11.88 -2.78 -15.18
N THR A 72 -13.01 -2.17 -14.86
CA THR A 72 -13.13 -0.73 -14.59
C THR A 72 -13.08 -0.48 -13.09
N VAL A 73 -12.51 0.64 -12.70
CA VAL A 73 -12.43 1.09 -11.31
C VAL A 73 -13.21 2.39 -11.19
N ASP A 74 -14.06 2.51 -10.17
CA ASP A 74 -14.92 3.69 -9.98
C ASP A 74 -14.18 4.84 -9.27
N ASP A 75 -13.42 4.52 -8.23
CA ASP A 75 -12.60 5.47 -7.49
C ASP A 75 -11.27 4.86 -7.04
N VAL A 76 -10.28 5.74 -6.89
CA VAL A 76 -8.96 5.43 -6.34
C VAL A 76 -8.73 6.31 -5.12
N LYS A 77 -8.44 5.70 -3.97
CA LYS A 77 -8.14 6.43 -2.74
C LYS A 77 -6.65 6.31 -2.43
N ILE A 78 -6.01 7.45 -2.20
CA ILE A 78 -4.60 7.56 -1.85
C ILE A 78 -4.53 8.22 -0.48
N THR A 79 -3.96 7.52 0.51
CA THR A 79 -3.78 8.02 1.87
C THR A 79 -2.30 8.27 2.13
N PHE A 80 -1.95 9.52 2.43
CA PHE A 80 -0.63 9.93 2.91
C PHE A 80 -0.65 9.92 4.43
N LEU A 81 0.14 9.04 5.04
CA LEU A 81 0.06 8.79 6.49
C LEU A 81 0.82 9.85 7.30
N GLU A 82 0.22 10.30 8.41
CA GLU A 82 0.94 10.93 9.52
C GLU A 82 1.61 9.84 10.35
N LEU A 83 2.92 9.92 10.51
CA LEU A 83 3.72 8.83 11.07
C LEU A 83 4.13 9.08 12.52
N PHE A 84 4.07 8.02 13.33
CA PHE A 84 4.38 8.08 14.75
C PHE A 84 5.33 6.97 15.19
N GLY A 85 6.31 7.35 16.00
CA GLY A 85 7.25 6.46 16.65
C GLY A 85 6.77 5.90 17.99
N THR A 86 7.71 5.39 18.76
CA THR A 86 7.44 4.83 20.08
C THR A 86 6.95 5.90 21.06
N ASN A 87 5.83 5.63 21.74
CA ASN A 87 5.13 6.58 22.61
C ASN A 87 4.40 7.71 21.86
N GLY A 88 4.12 7.54 20.57
CA GLY A 88 3.31 8.49 19.80
C GLY A 88 4.03 9.79 19.45
N ASN A 89 5.38 9.78 19.43
CA ASN A 89 6.12 10.95 18.95
C ASN A 89 5.99 11.04 17.41
N PRO A 90 5.72 12.22 16.84
CA PRO A 90 5.73 12.39 15.38
C PRO A 90 7.07 11.96 14.77
N GLN A 91 7.03 11.40 13.57
CA GLN A 91 8.20 11.03 12.79
C GLN A 91 8.07 11.54 11.36
N ILE A 92 9.16 12.09 10.86
CA ILE A 92 9.32 12.34 9.43
C ILE A 92 9.45 11.00 8.70
N GLY A 93 8.94 10.96 7.48
CA GLY A 93 9.03 9.82 6.60
C GLY A 93 7.85 9.73 5.66
N ASP A 94 7.97 8.82 4.69
CA ASP A 94 6.92 8.54 3.73
C ASP A 94 6.25 7.20 4.03
N SER A 95 4.92 7.21 3.98
CA SER A 95 4.14 6.01 3.74
C SER A 95 2.84 6.43 3.06
N VAL A 96 2.64 5.91 1.85
CA VAL A 96 1.48 6.21 1.01
C VAL A 96 0.77 4.90 0.72
N PHE A 97 -0.52 4.87 1.03
CA PHE A 97 -1.37 3.70 0.81
C PHE A 97 -2.40 3.99 -0.28
N ILE A 98 -2.49 3.13 -1.29
CA ILE A 98 -3.43 3.28 -2.41
C ILE A 98 -4.42 2.12 -2.38
N GLU A 99 -5.70 2.45 -2.27
CA GLU A 99 -6.84 1.53 -2.34
C GLU A 99 -7.54 1.72 -3.69
N CYS A 100 -7.70 0.65 -4.45
CA CYS A 100 -8.28 0.65 -5.79
C CYS A 100 -9.12 -0.61 -6.03
N GLY A 101 -10.37 -0.59 -5.56
CA GLY A 101 -11.20 -1.79 -5.52
C GLY A 101 -10.65 -2.79 -4.49
N ASP A 102 -10.34 -4.01 -4.92
CA ASP A 102 -9.68 -5.03 -4.10
C ASP A 102 -8.14 -4.94 -4.19
N ILE A 103 -7.58 -3.95 -4.87
CA ILE A 103 -6.12 -3.75 -4.96
C ILE A 103 -5.67 -2.80 -3.86
N ASP A 104 -4.73 -3.26 -3.04
CA ASP A 104 -4.04 -2.51 -2.00
C ASP A 104 -2.55 -2.39 -2.31
N ILE A 105 -2.05 -1.14 -2.35
CA ILE A 105 -0.65 -0.81 -2.64
C ILE A 105 -0.06 0.00 -1.49
N LEU A 106 1.12 -0.41 -1.02
CA LEU A 106 1.92 0.34 -0.07
C LEU A 106 3.18 0.90 -0.75
N ILE A 107 3.42 2.19 -0.62
CA ILE A 107 4.66 2.86 -1.06
C ILE A 107 5.35 3.44 0.18
N ASP A 108 6.50 2.88 0.53
CA ASP A 108 7.26 3.17 1.75
C ASP A 108 6.49 2.96 3.07
N ALA A 109 7.21 2.92 4.18
CA ALA A 109 6.63 2.60 5.49
C ALA A 109 7.19 3.44 6.65
N GLY A 110 7.87 4.54 6.37
CA GLY A 110 8.44 5.39 7.41
C GLY A 110 9.65 4.78 8.11
N GLU A 111 9.96 5.33 9.28
CA GLU A 111 10.94 4.79 10.24
C GLU A 111 10.52 3.43 10.82
N LYS A 112 11.47 2.68 11.41
CA LYS A 112 11.17 1.37 12.06
C LYS A 112 9.99 1.45 13.05
N ALA A 113 9.95 2.51 13.86
CA ALA A 113 8.88 2.69 14.83
C ALA A 113 7.55 3.09 14.17
N SER A 114 7.60 3.88 13.09
CA SER A 114 6.43 4.24 12.28
C SER A 114 5.78 3.02 11.65
N GLY A 115 6.58 2.12 11.09
CA GLY A 115 6.11 0.84 10.56
C GLY A 115 5.27 0.08 11.57
N SER A 116 5.84 -0.20 12.75
CA SER A 116 5.17 -1.01 13.75
C SER A 116 3.97 -0.34 14.43
N ASN A 117 4.00 0.99 14.63
CA ASN A 117 3.00 1.67 15.44
C ASN A 117 1.92 2.40 14.61
N THR A 118 2.19 2.69 13.34
CA THR A 118 1.27 3.42 12.45
C THR A 118 0.89 2.57 11.25
N VAL A 119 1.87 2.11 10.47
CA VAL A 119 1.62 1.47 9.17
C VAL A 119 1.02 0.08 9.33
N VAL A 120 1.53 -0.75 10.23
CA VAL A 120 0.98 -2.10 10.48
C VAL A 120 -0.47 -2.05 10.95
N PRO A 121 -0.86 -1.24 11.98
CA PRO A 121 -2.27 -1.09 12.34
C PRO A 121 -3.14 -0.59 11.18
N PHE A 122 -2.62 0.33 10.35
CA PHE A 122 -3.35 0.82 9.18
C PHE A 122 -3.60 -0.29 8.16
N ILE A 123 -2.57 -1.10 7.85
CA ILE A 123 -2.72 -2.28 6.96
C ILE A 123 -3.75 -3.26 7.53
N GLU A 124 -3.70 -3.57 8.82
CA GLU A 124 -4.66 -4.49 9.47
C GLU A 124 -6.11 -3.98 9.42
N GLU A 125 -6.31 -2.66 9.39
CA GLU A 125 -7.63 -2.03 9.27
C GLU A 125 -8.14 -1.98 7.82
N HIS A 126 -7.25 -1.73 6.87
CA HIS A 126 -7.62 -1.42 5.48
C HIS A 126 -7.55 -2.61 4.52
N VAL A 127 -6.61 -3.54 4.72
CA VAL A 127 -6.44 -4.71 3.83
C VAL A 127 -7.42 -5.82 4.18
N SER A 128 -8.58 -5.80 3.53
CA SER A 128 -9.72 -6.63 3.93
C SER A 128 -9.66 -8.09 3.44
N ASP A 129 -8.97 -8.35 2.32
CA ASP A 129 -8.85 -9.67 1.71
C ASP A 129 -7.54 -10.40 2.10
N ASN A 130 -6.68 -9.72 2.87
CA ASN A 130 -5.37 -10.14 3.34
C ASN A 130 -4.29 -10.21 2.25
N ILE A 131 -4.41 -9.43 1.18
CA ILE A 131 -3.41 -9.35 0.12
C ILE A 131 -2.94 -7.91 -0.01
N LEU A 132 -1.63 -7.71 -0.02
CA LEU A 132 -1.01 -6.50 -0.56
C LEU A 132 -0.51 -6.84 -1.96
N GLU A 133 -1.20 -6.33 -2.97
CA GLU A 133 -0.86 -6.59 -4.37
C GLU A 133 0.52 -6.05 -4.69
N LEU A 134 0.84 -4.85 -4.20
CA LEU A 134 2.11 -4.22 -4.51
C LEU A 134 2.68 -3.47 -3.31
N VAL A 135 3.94 -3.78 -2.99
CA VAL A 135 4.76 -2.98 -2.09
C VAL A 135 5.90 -2.36 -2.87
N ILE A 136 6.04 -1.04 -2.82
CA ILE A 136 7.15 -0.29 -3.42
C ILE A 136 8.01 0.30 -2.29
N VAL A 137 9.32 0.14 -2.42
CA VAL A 137 10.32 0.75 -1.54
C VAL A 137 11.17 1.69 -2.38
N THR A 138 11.07 2.99 -2.12
CA THR A 138 11.64 4.02 -3.01
C THR A 138 13.16 4.07 -2.92
N HIS A 139 13.73 4.03 -1.73
CA HIS A 139 15.18 4.03 -1.50
C HIS A 139 15.50 3.48 -0.10
N ALA A 140 16.79 3.46 0.27
CA ALA A 140 17.27 2.74 1.45
C ALA A 140 17.23 3.53 2.77
N ASP A 141 16.84 4.80 2.76
CA ASP A 141 16.86 5.63 3.96
C ASP A 141 15.80 5.20 4.98
N SER A 142 16.11 5.49 6.25
CA SER A 142 15.40 4.89 7.38
C SER A 142 13.95 5.29 7.45
N ASP A 143 13.63 6.52 7.08
CA ASP A 143 12.32 7.14 7.02
C ASP A 143 11.46 6.72 5.82
N HIS A 144 11.94 5.76 5.04
CA HIS A 144 11.20 5.09 3.96
C HIS A 144 11.21 3.56 4.15
N LEU A 145 12.43 3.00 4.28
CA LEU A 145 12.70 1.58 4.38
C LEU A 145 12.40 1.01 5.77
N GLY A 146 12.57 1.82 6.82
CA GLY A 146 12.60 1.38 8.21
C GLY A 146 11.36 0.60 8.61
N GLY A 147 10.19 1.11 8.27
CA GLY A 147 8.92 0.53 8.65
C GLY A 147 8.60 -0.78 7.95
N MET A 148 9.26 -1.09 6.83
CA MET A 148 9.16 -2.42 6.20
C MET A 148 9.71 -3.51 7.14
N VAL A 149 10.76 -3.18 7.90
CA VAL A 149 11.38 -4.06 8.90
C VAL A 149 10.67 -3.99 10.25
N GLY A 150 10.31 -2.79 10.70
CA GLY A 150 9.66 -2.58 12.01
C GLY A 150 10.61 -2.66 13.22
N LEU A 151 10.03 -2.63 14.42
CA LEU A 151 10.73 -2.78 15.70
C LEU A 151 11.05 -4.25 16.00
N SER A 152 12.10 -4.52 16.77
CA SER A 152 12.55 -5.90 17.08
C SER A 152 11.55 -6.77 17.83
N ASN A 153 10.55 -6.17 18.47
CA ASN A 153 9.51 -6.84 19.26
C ASN A 153 8.10 -6.65 18.68
N SER A 154 7.98 -6.15 17.45
CA SER A 154 6.72 -5.87 16.76
C SER A 154 6.86 -6.23 15.27
N TYR A 155 5.78 -6.19 14.51
CA TYR A 155 5.84 -6.43 13.07
C TYR A 155 6.24 -5.16 12.31
N GLY A 156 6.98 -5.32 11.22
CA GLY A 156 7.09 -4.33 10.15
C GLY A 156 6.01 -4.55 9.08
N ALA A 157 5.91 -3.61 8.14
CA ALA A 157 4.93 -3.66 7.07
C ALA A 157 5.11 -4.87 6.12
N LEU A 158 6.29 -5.51 6.09
CA LEU A 158 6.51 -6.78 5.39
C LEU A 158 6.30 -8.02 6.27
N GLU A 159 5.85 -7.89 7.51
CA GLU A 159 5.62 -9.03 8.41
C GLU A 159 4.25 -9.03 9.08
N VAL A 160 3.29 -8.24 8.56
CA VAL A 160 1.92 -8.19 9.09
C VAL A 160 1.30 -9.59 9.11
N PRO A 161 0.80 -10.07 10.26
CA PRO A 161 0.22 -11.39 10.38
C PRO A 161 -1.00 -11.59 9.49
N GLY A 162 -1.04 -12.70 8.76
CA GLY A 162 -2.18 -13.03 7.89
C GLY A 162 -2.11 -12.40 6.50
N ILE A 163 -1.33 -11.33 6.31
CA ILE A 163 -1.16 -10.67 5.02
C ILE A 163 -0.20 -11.44 4.13
N THR A 164 -0.58 -11.59 2.86
CA THR A 164 0.26 -12.09 1.77
C THR A 164 0.64 -10.95 0.83
N TYR A 165 1.77 -11.09 0.13
CA TYR A 165 2.34 -10.03 -0.70
C TYR A 165 2.50 -10.57 -2.11
N GLN A 166 1.85 -9.96 -3.10
CA GLN A 166 1.90 -10.45 -4.47
C GLN A 166 3.16 -9.96 -5.19
N TYR A 167 3.43 -8.65 -5.16
CA TYR A 167 4.61 -8.01 -5.75
C TYR A 167 5.36 -7.15 -4.74
N ILE A 168 6.70 -7.20 -4.79
CA ILE A 168 7.60 -6.23 -4.17
C ILE A 168 8.47 -5.61 -5.27
N VAL A 169 8.54 -4.28 -5.30
CA VAL A 169 9.46 -3.50 -6.13
C VAL A 169 10.34 -2.66 -5.23
N ASP A 170 11.66 -2.68 -5.45
CA ASP A 170 12.58 -1.80 -4.74
C ASP A 170 13.62 -1.13 -5.66
N PHE A 171 14.39 -0.21 -5.09
CA PHE A 171 15.45 0.54 -5.74
C PHE A 171 16.54 -0.35 -6.40
N GLY A 172 16.98 -1.42 -5.75
CA GLY A 172 17.89 -2.40 -6.35
C GLY A 172 19.40 -2.12 -6.28
N TYR A 173 19.86 -1.02 -5.69
CA TYR A 173 21.28 -0.87 -5.31
C TYR A 173 21.59 -1.52 -3.95
N GLU A 174 22.88 -1.75 -3.65
CA GLU A 174 23.30 -2.35 -2.37
C GLU A 174 23.61 -1.29 -1.29
N GLY A 175 22.77 -1.23 -0.26
CA GLY A 175 23.06 -0.49 0.97
C GLY A 175 24.08 -1.20 1.89
N GLN A 176 24.73 -0.44 2.77
CA GLN A 176 25.70 -0.99 3.74
C GLN A 176 25.19 -1.02 5.19
N THR A 177 24.05 -0.38 5.45
CA THR A 177 23.48 -0.22 6.79
C THR A 177 22.96 -1.55 7.34
N GLN A 178 22.85 -1.64 8.68
CA GLN A 178 22.20 -2.81 9.28
C GLN A 178 20.72 -2.87 8.91
N LEU A 179 20.05 -1.72 8.81
CA LEU A 179 18.65 -1.65 8.37
C LEU A 179 18.45 -2.29 6.99
N TYR A 180 19.32 -1.96 6.02
CA TYR A 180 19.24 -2.57 4.69
C TYR A 180 19.40 -4.10 4.74
N LYS A 181 20.31 -4.61 5.57
CA LYS A 181 20.47 -6.07 5.76
C LYS A 181 19.23 -6.71 6.39
N ASP A 182 18.64 -6.05 7.38
CA ASP A 182 17.39 -6.51 8.00
C ASP A 182 16.25 -6.53 6.96
N TYR A 183 16.17 -5.49 6.10
CA TYR A 183 15.22 -5.44 5.00
C TYR A 183 15.40 -6.59 4.01
N LEU A 184 16.65 -6.87 3.59
CA LEU A 184 16.94 -8.01 2.72
C LEU A 184 16.47 -9.33 3.33
N GLU A 185 16.60 -9.50 4.65
CA GLU A 185 16.13 -10.72 5.34
C GLU A 185 14.61 -10.87 5.22
N VAL A 186 13.85 -9.84 5.59
CA VAL A 186 12.38 -9.89 5.55
C VAL A 186 11.84 -9.96 4.11
N ARG A 187 12.43 -9.21 3.18
CA ARG A 187 12.07 -9.25 1.75
C ARG A 187 12.34 -10.62 1.14
N ASN A 188 13.54 -11.18 1.35
CA ASN A 188 13.89 -12.49 0.80
C ASN A 188 13.07 -13.62 1.43
N LYS A 189 12.60 -13.47 2.66
CA LYS A 189 11.62 -14.37 3.26
C LYS A 189 10.30 -14.34 2.50
N LYS A 190 9.79 -13.15 2.12
CA LYS A 190 8.58 -13.02 1.27
C LYS A 190 8.74 -13.63 -0.11
N ILE A 191 9.90 -13.44 -0.75
CA ILE A 191 10.21 -14.11 -2.02
C ILE A 191 10.12 -15.63 -1.89
N LYS A 192 10.65 -16.21 -0.80
CA LYS A 192 10.54 -17.66 -0.53
C LYS A 192 9.11 -18.13 -0.26
N GLU A 193 8.25 -17.23 0.24
CA GLU A 193 6.82 -17.47 0.48
C GLU A 193 5.98 -17.34 -0.80
N GLY A 194 6.58 -16.90 -1.92
CA GLY A 194 5.95 -16.86 -3.24
C GLY A 194 5.74 -15.45 -3.82
N THR A 195 6.16 -14.40 -3.10
CA THR A 195 6.10 -13.01 -3.58
C THR A 195 7.01 -12.81 -4.79
N LYS A 196 6.48 -12.17 -5.85
CA LYS A 196 7.27 -11.79 -7.02
C LYS A 196 8.06 -10.53 -6.69
N TYR A 197 9.33 -10.52 -7.08
CA TYR A 197 10.24 -9.42 -6.75
C TYR A 197 10.90 -8.87 -8.00
N PHE A 198 10.94 -7.55 -8.09
CA PHE A 198 11.63 -6.79 -9.13
C PHE A 198 12.43 -5.68 -8.47
N SER A 199 13.61 -5.37 -9.01
CA SER A 199 14.32 -4.16 -8.61
C SER A 199 14.47 -3.24 -9.80
N ILE A 200 14.34 -1.93 -9.59
CA ILE A 200 14.55 -0.93 -10.64
C ILE A 200 15.99 -0.98 -11.15
N GLY A 201 16.96 -1.23 -10.27
CA GLY A 201 18.35 -1.45 -10.68
C GLY A 201 18.55 -2.63 -11.64
N SER A 202 17.69 -3.65 -11.62
CA SER A 202 17.79 -4.82 -12.51
C SER A 202 17.25 -4.57 -13.92
N ILE A 203 16.55 -3.47 -14.17
CA ILE A 203 15.95 -3.12 -15.47
C ILE A 203 17.02 -2.90 -16.56
N PHE A 204 18.28 -2.73 -16.16
CA PHE A 204 19.42 -2.41 -17.01
C PHE A 204 20.26 -3.61 -17.45
N ASP A 205 19.91 -4.83 -17.04
CA ASP A 205 20.55 -5.99 -17.62
C ASP A 205 19.98 -6.17 -19.04
N SER A 206 20.81 -5.98 -20.08
CA SER A 206 20.41 -6.07 -21.49
C SER A 206 19.85 -7.43 -21.89
N ASP A 207 20.06 -8.45 -21.04
CA ASP A 207 19.49 -9.79 -21.19
C ASP A 207 18.09 -9.91 -20.55
N HIS A 208 17.61 -8.90 -19.81
CA HIS A 208 16.37 -8.91 -19.02
C HIS A 208 15.49 -7.68 -19.34
N LEU A 209 14.86 -7.67 -20.52
CA LEU A 209 13.80 -6.72 -20.88
C LEU A 209 12.46 -6.95 -20.12
N GLU A 210 12.50 -7.49 -18.90
CA GLU A 210 11.30 -7.92 -18.14
C GLU A 210 11.06 -7.10 -16.88
N ALA A 211 11.48 -5.84 -16.90
CA ALA A 211 11.04 -4.91 -15.88
C ALA A 211 9.58 -4.55 -16.10
N ILE A 212 8.75 -4.72 -15.07
CA ILE A 212 7.41 -4.15 -15.09
C ILE A 212 7.57 -2.63 -14.98
N THR A 213 7.33 -1.91 -16.07
CA THR A 213 7.29 -0.45 -16.07
C THR A 213 5.88 0.07 -15.75
N ARG A 214 4.86 -0.79 -15.81
CA ARG A 214 3.46 -0.45 -15.53
C ARG A 214 2.71 -1.57 -14.84
N PHE A 215 1.99 -1.22 -13.77
CA PHE A 215 0.97 -2.06 -13.16
C PHE A 215 -0.42 -1.53 -13.55
N TYR A 216 -1.25 -2.36 -14.17
CA TYR A 216 -2.66 -2.05 -14.44
C TYR A 216 -3.52 -2.42 -13.23
N LEU A 217 -4.24 -1.42 -12.71
CA LEU A 217 -5.24 -1.55 -11.66
C LEU A 217 -6.67 -1.55 -12.23
N GLY A 218 -6.81 -1.15 -13.49
CA GLY A 218 -8.04 -1.14 -14.28
C GLY A 218 -7.71 -0.72 -15.72
N VAL A 219 -8.72 -0.63 -16.58
CA VAL A 219 -8.53 -0.23 -17.99
C VAL A 219 -7.96 1.19 -18.12
N ASP A 220 -8.47 2.12 -17.32
CA ASP A 220 -8.08 3.53 -17.29
C ASP A 220 -7.34 3.90 -15.99
N THR A 221 -6.89 2.88 -15.24
CA THR A 221 -6.17 3.05 -13.97
C THR A 221 -4.87 2.25 -13.98
N TYR A 222 -3.74 2.93 -13.88
CA TYR A 222 -2.43 2.28 -13.88
C TYR A 222 -1.37 3.07 -13.12
N LEU A 223 -0.35 2.37 -12.62
CA LEU A 223 0.81 2.93 -11.94
C LEU A 223 2.05 2.69 -12.82
N ASP A 224 2.67 3.77 -13.31
CA ASP A 224 3.92 3.73 -14.06
C ASP A 224 5.13 3.93 -13.15
N LEU A 225 6.20 3.18 -13.39
CA LEU A 225 7.53 3.42 -12.81
C LEU A 225 8.37 4.27 -13.79
N LEU A 226 8.95 5.37 -13.32
CA LEU A 226 9.50 6.43 -14.18
C LEU A 226 11.03 6.43 -14.26
N ASP A 227 11.70 5.94 -13.22
CA ASP A 227 13.13 6.07 -12.94
C ASP A 227 13.99 4.92 -13.49
N TYR A 228 13.41 4.10 -14.38
CA TYR A 228 14.09 2.99 -15.06
C TYR A 228 15.31 3.37 -15.93
N LYS A 229 15.75 4.64 -15.96
CA LYS A 229 17.01 5.10 -16.59
C LYS A 229 17.95 5.86 -15.66
N THR A 230 17.59 6.09 -14.39
CA THR A 230 18.44 6.86 -13.46
C THR A 230 19.75 6.16 -13.17
N TYR A 231 19.77 4.82 -13.10
CA TYR A 231 20.98 4.03 -12.83
C TYR A 231 21.99 4.01 -13.99
N GLU A 232 21.58 4.37 -15.21
CA GLU A 232 22.48 4.57 -16.36
C GLU A 232 23.17 5.94 -16.35
N ILE A 233 22.69 6.89 -15.53
CA ILE A 233 23.22 8.25 -15.46
C ILE A 233 24.37 8.25 -14.45
N SER A 234 25.60 8.28 -14.93
CA SER A 234 26.82 8.17 -14.12
C SER A 234 26.93 9.24 -13.02
N GLU A 235 26.28 10.37 -13.20
CA GLU A 235 26.23 11.51 -12.28
C GLU A 235 25.26 11.28 -11.12
N ILE A 236 24.31 10.36 -11.25
CA ILE A 236 23.35 9.96 -10.21
C ILE A 236 23.94 8.81 -9.39
N THR A 237 24.48 9.16 -8.23
CA THR A 237 25.13 8.23 -7.31
C THR A 237 24.56 8.28 -5.90
N ASP A 238 23.74 9.29 -5.62
CA ASP A 238 23.08 9.46 -4.33
C ASP A 238 21.84 8.55 -4.30
N ASP A 239 21.55 8.01 -3.12
CA ASP A 239 20.44 7.09 -2.89
C ASP A 239 19.10 7.80 -3.09
N ASN A 240 19.01 9.08 -2.72
CA ASN A 240 17.79 9.87 -2.86
C ASN A 240 17.49 10.19 -4.33
N ASP A 241 18.52 10.48 -5.13
CA ASP A 241 18.40 10.65 -6.60
C ASP A 241 18.18 9.30 -7.35
N ARG A 242 18.01 8.20 -6.62
CA ARG A 242 17.66 6.86 -7.13
C ARG A 242 16.36 6.35 -6.50
N SER A 243 15.49 7.27 -6.08
CA SER A 243 14.18 6.95 -5.55
C SER A 243 13.31 6.31 -6.62
N VAL A 244 12.57 5.25 -6.28
CA VAL A 244 11.56 4.69 -7.19
C VAL A 244 10.44 5.71 -7.39
N SER A 245 10.39 6.31 -8.58
CA SER A 245 9.44 7.36 -8.95
C SER A 245 8.23 6.76 -9.67
N CYS A 246 7.04 7.09 -9.19
CA CYS A 246 5.78 6.53 -9.65
C CYS A 246 4.81 7.60 -10.16
N LEU A 247 4.12 7.30 -11.26
CA LEU A 247 2.98 8.09 -11.76
C LEU A 247 1.72 7.22 -11.77
N LEU A 248 0.80 7.50 -10.84
CA LEU A 248 -0.52 6.91 -10.84
C LEU A 248 -1.43 7.72 -11.77
N THR A 249 -2.03 7.05 -12.74
CA THR A 249 -3.06 7.63 -13.62
C THR A 249 -4.39 6.95 -13.34
N HIS A 250 -5.45 7.75 -13.18
CA HIS A 250 -6.84 7.31 -13.18
C HIS A 250 -7.65 8.23 -14.07
N ASN A 251 -8.16 7.71 -15.19
CA ASN A 251 -8.78 8.50 -16.26
C ASN A 251 -7.81 9.61 -16.75
N ASP A 252 -8.18 10.87 -16.61
CA ASP A 252 -7.35 12.04 -16.95
C ASP A 252 -6.50 12.55 -15.78
N LYS A 253 -6.64 11.97 -14.58
CA LYS A 253 -5.98 12.44 -13.36
C LYS A 253 -4.64 11.78 -13.12
N LYS A 254 -3.68 12.56 -12.62
CA LYS A 254 -2.30 12.13 -12.36
C LYS A 254 -1.87 12.45 -10.93
N VAL A 255 -1.31 11.44 -10.26
CA VAL A 255 -0.66 11.58 -8.94
C VAL A 255 0.80 11.18 -9.08
N LEU A 256 1.71 12.09 -8.76
CA LEU A 256 3.15 11.92 -8.87
C LEU A 256 3.80 11.73 -7.49
N LEU A 257 4.51 10.62 -7.32
CA LEU A 257 5.15 10.18 -6.08
C LEU A 257 6.61 9.83 -6.38
N CYS A 258 7.58 10.63 -5.93
CA CYS A 258 8.98 10.46 -6.31
C CYS A 258 9.92 10.23 -5.11
N GLY A 259 9.40 9.70 -4.00
CA GLY A 259 10.18 9.52 -2.76
C GLY A 259 10.95 10.79 -2.39
N ASP A 260 12.28 10.65 -2.39
CA ASP A 260 13.22 11.70 -2.02
C ASP A 260 14.05 12.25 -3.19
N ALA A 261 13.58 12.04 -4.42
CA ALA A 261 14.20 12.56 -5.64
C ALA A 261 14.76 13.98 -5.45
N GLU A 262 16.07 14.14 -5.60
CA GLU A 262 16.75 15.44 -5.54
C GLU A 262 16.99 16.00 -6.95
N LYS A 263 17.81 17.06 -7.06
CA LYS A 263 17.96 17.83 -8.30
C LYS A 263 18.34 16.98 -9.51
N LYS A 264 19.09 15.89 -9.34
CA LYS A 264 19.59 15.13 -10.49
C LYS A 264 18.51 14.19 -11.01
N GLU A 265 17.79 13.51 -10.10
CA GLU A 265 16.62 12.72 -10.49
C GLU A 265 15.53 13.62 -11.04
N GLU A 266 15.24 14.76 -10.40
CA GLU A 266 14.27 15.74 -10.89
C GLU A 266 14.61 16.25 -12.30
N ALA A 267 15.89 16.44 -12.62
CA ALA A 267 16.32 16.81 -13.96
C ALA A 267 16.00 15.69 -14.99
N TYR A 268 16.21 14.43 -14.60
CA TYR A 268 15.80 13.28 -15.42
C TYR A 268 14.27 13.21 -15.57
N LEU A 269 13.51 13.31 -14.47
CA LEU A 269 12.04 13.29 -14.49
C LEU A 269 11.47 14.45 -15.34
N THR A 270 12.08 15.64 -15.26
CA THR A 270 11.75 16.79 -16.12
C THR A 270 11.92 16.44 -17.60
N SER A 271 12.96 15.69 -17.96
CA SER A 271 13.22 15.27 -19.34
C SER A 271 12.18 14.31 -19.91
N LEU A 272 11.44 13.61 -19.05
CA LEU A 272 10.33 12.73 -19.45
C LEU A 272 9.09 13.51 -19.92
N ASN A 273 9.02 14.82 -19.63
CA ASN A 273 7.87 15.67 -19.95
C ASN A 273 6.54 15.11 -19.41
N ILE A 274 6.51 14.80 -18.11
CA ILE A 274 5.31 14.28 -17.42
C ILE A 274 4.10 15.19 -17.64
N GLY A 275 4.35 16.50 -17.69
CA GLY A 275 3.34 17.54 -17.87
C GLY A 275 2.49 17.70 -16.61
N HIS A 276 1.35 18.38 -16.76
CA HIS A 276 0.42 18.64 -15.66
C HIS A 276 0.11 17.39 -14.82
N VAL A 277 0.20 17.53 -13.49
CA VAL A 277 -0.25 16.54 -12.51
C VAL A 277 -1.27 17.15 -11.56
N ASP A 278 -2.25 16.37 -11.11
CA ASP A 278 -3.24 16.87 -10.18
C ASP A 278 -2.71 16.88 -8.76
N VAL A 279 -2.01 15.81 -8.35
CA VAL A 279 -1.44 15.71 -7.00
C VAL A 279 0.04 15.38 -7.09
N PHE A 280 0.85 16.11 -6.33
CA PHE A 280 2.28 15.90 -6.20
C PHE A 280 2.63 15.69 -4.72
N LYS A 281 3.29 14.59 -4.38
CA LYS A 281 3.96 14.47 -3.08
C LYS A 281 5.25 15.28 -3.14
N ALA A 282 5.41 16.27 -2.27
CA ALA A 282 6.67 17.01 -2.16
C ALA A 282 7.84 16.04 -1.98
N ASN A 283 8.85 16.20 -2.83
CA ASN A 283 10.04 15.37 -2.79
C ASN A 283 10.84 15.67 -1.53
N HIS A 284 11.44 14.64 -0.95
CA HIS A 284 12.37 14.74 0.17
C HIS A 284 11.79 15.57 1.31
N HIS A 285 10.54 15.27 1.66
CA HIS A 285 9.75 15.89 2.72
C HIS A 285 9.68 17.44 2.66
N GLY A 286 9.90 18.04 1.49
CA GLY A 286 10.00 19.50 1.32
C GLY A 286 11.41 20.06 1.58
N SER A 287 12.44 19.29 1.28
CA SER A 287 13.85 19.69 1.32
C SER A 287 14.21 20.69 0.20
N PRO A 288 15.13 21.64 0.46
CA PRO A 288 15.68 22.55 -0.56
C PRO A 288 16.69 21.90 -1.51
N THR A 289 17.11 20.66 -1.23
CA THR A 289 17.86 19.84 -2.19
C THR A 289 16.94 19.34 -3.31
N SER A 290 15.63 19.33 -3.12
CA SER A 290 14.64 18.93 -4.11
C SER A 290 13.68 20.09 -4.48
N ASN A 291 12.61 19.74 -5.16
CA ASN A 291 11.49 20.57 -5.54
C ASN A 291 11.91 21.73 -6.45
N THR A 292 12.83 21.51 -7.39
CA THR A 292 13.42 22.56 -8.22
C THR A 292 12.37 23.28 -9.07
N ASN A 293 12.62 24.56 -9.38
CA ASN A 293 11.72 25.32 -10.25
C ASN A 293 11.53 24.64 -11.62
N ALA A 294 12.61 24.13 -12.22
CA ALA A 294 12.52 23.46 -13.52
C ALA A 294 11.58 22.24 -13.50
N PHE A 295 11.60 21.48 -12.40
CA PHE A 295 10.70 20.34 -12.22
C PHE A 295 9.26 20.78 -11.97
N LEU A 296 9.04 21.76 -11.08
CA LEU A 296 7.70 22.30 -10.79
C LEU A 296 7.07 23.01 -12.00
N ASP A 297 7.87 23.70 -12.82
CA ASP A 297 7.47 24.29 -14.11
C ASP A 297 7.03 23.20 -15.12
N ASN A 298 7.58 21.99 -15.01
CA ASN A 298 7.20 20.86 -15.86
C ASN A 298 5.87 20.23 -15.43
N ILE A 299 5.70 20.00 -14.12
CA ILE A 299 4.58 19.22 -13.60
C ILE A 299 3.37 20.06 -13.21
N THR A 300 3.53 21.35 -12.92
CA THR A 300 2.45 22.33 -12.65
C THR A 300 1.31 21.78 -11.75
N PRO A 301 1.58 21.42 -10.49
CA PRO A 301 0.66 20.60 -9.69
C PRO A 301 -0.57 21.39 -9.20
N ASN A 302 -1.76 20.77 -9.17
CA ASN A 302 -2.95 21.37 -8.54
C ASN A 302 -2.92 21.28 -7.00
N TYR A 303 -2.38 20.19 -6.46
CA TYR A 303 -2.26 19.89 -5.04
C TYR A 303 -0.84 19.42 -4.71
N VAL A 304 -0.29 19.90 -3.59
CA VAL A 304 1.00 19.44 -3.07
C VAL A 304 0.81 18.88 -1.67
N ILE A 305 1.20 17.62 -1.46
CA ILE A 305 1.13 16.95 -0.16
C ILE A 305 2.54 16.76 0.40
N ILE A 306 2.75 17.19 1.63
CA ILE A 306 4.04 17.09 2.32
C ILE A 306 3.93 16.05 3.43
N CYS A 307 4.61 14.93 3.26
CA CYS A 307 4.80 13.92 4.30
C CYS A 307 5.99 14.35 5.19
N SER A 308 5.70 14.79 6.41
CA SER A 308 6.74 15.22 7.37
C SER A 308 6.19 15.23 8.80
N SER A 309 7.00 15.68 9.75
CA SER A 309 6.61 15.88 11.16
C SER A 309 6.84 17.32 11.62
N GLU A 310 6.04 17.80 12.58
CA GLU A 310 6.14 19.16 13.14
C GLU A 310 7.56 19.49 13.64
N GLU A 311 8.18 18.51 14.30
CA GLU A 311 9.58 18.58 14.71
C GLU A 311 10.33 17.37 14.13
N ASN A 312 11.48 17.61 13.49
CA ASN A 312 12.42 16.59 13.05
C ASN A 312 13.85 17.14 13.03
N LYS A 313 14.85 16.25 13.02
CA LYS A 313 16.29 16.59 13.05
C LYS A 313 16.80 17.33 11.80
N TYR A 314 15.99 17.41 10.75
CA TYR A 314 16.33 18.06 9.49
C TYR A 314 15.60 19.40 9.31
N ASN A 315 14.61 19.65 10.18
CA ASN A 315 13.70 20.80 10.14
C ASN A 315 13.13 20.99 8.73
N LEU A 316 12.58 19.89 8.22
CA LEU A 316 11.79 19.85 7.00
C LEU A 316 10.30 19.84 7.37
N PRO A 317 9.42 20.38 6.51
CA PRO A 317 9.72 21.09 5.28
C PRO A 317 10.33 22.48 5.53
N LYS A 318 11.10 23.01 4.58
CA LYS A 318 11.61 24.39 4.67
C LYS A 318 10.56 25.39 4.16
N LYS A 319 10.41 26.51 4.88
CA LYS A 319 9.52 27.63 4.49
C LYS A 319 9.74 28.12 3.05
N THR A 320 11.00 28.20 2.61
CA THR A 320 11.37 28.58 1.25
C THR A 320 10.84 27.64 0.17
N ILE A 321 10.58 26.37 0.52
CA ILE A 321 9.99 25.37 -0.38
C ILE A 321 8.48 25.51 -0.43
N ILE A 322 7.83 25.81 0.70
CA ILE A 322 6.41 26.19 0.72
C ILE A 322 6.16 27.43 -0.15
N GLU A 323 7.00 28.46 -0.01
CA GLU A 323 6.94 29.67 -0.85
C GLU A 323 7.13 29.35 -2.34
N ARG A 324 7.99 28.37 -2.65
CA ARG A 324 8.17 27.89 -4.02
C ARG A 324 6.91 27.23 -4.56
N PHE A 325 6.28 26.33 -3.79
CA PHE A 325 5.02 25.68 -4.17
C PHE A 325 3.88 26.68 -4.38
N ASN A 326 3.81 27.72 -3.54
CA ASN A 326 2.79 28.77 -3.63
C ASN A 326 2.84 29.57 -4.96
N ASN A 327 3.91 29.48 -5.75
CA ASN A 327 3.94 30.06 -7.09
C ASN A 327 3.11 29.26 -8.11
N TYR A 328 2.75 28.01 -7.78
CA TYR A 328 2.03 27.09 -8.67
C TYR A 328 0.62 26.79 -8.16
N THR A 329 0.47 26.58 -6.84
CA THR A 329 -0.83 26.30 -6.21
C THR A 329 -0.89 26.77 -4.76
N GLU A 330 -2.07 27.20 -4.32
CA GLU A 330 -2.36 27.44 -2.90
C GLU A 330 -2.71 26.16 -2.13
N ASN A 331 -3.00 25.05 -2.83
CA ASN A 331 -3.44 23.80 -2.20
C ASN A 331 -2.25 22.97 -1.72
N VAL A 332 -1.49 23.52 -0.78
CA VAL A 332 -0.37 22.85 -0.12
C VAL A 332 -0.84 22.34 1.25
N PHE A 333 -0.68 21.04 1.50
CA PHE A 333 -1.09 20.37 2.74
C PHE A 333 0.07 19.57 3.33
N ALA A 334 0.09 19.37 4.64
CA ALA A 334 1.11 18.56 5.31
C ALA A 334 0.48 17.61 6.33
N THR A 335 1.01 16.39 6.42
CA THR A 335 0.46 15.32 7.27
C THR A 335 0.52 15.68 8.76
N PHE A 336 1.61 16.31 9.22
CA PHE A 336 1.71 16.76 10.62
C PHE A 336 0.73 17.86 11.04
N ILE A 337 0.13 18.57 10.07
CA ILE A 337 -0.89 19.60 10.32
C ILE A 337 -2.28 18.99 10.27
N SER A 338 -2.56 18.20 9.22
CA SER A 338 -3.91 17.72 8.91
C SER A 338 -4.16 16.26 9.29
N GLY A 339 -3.20 15.56 9.89
CA GLY A 339 -3.25 14.11 10.10
C GLY A 339 -3.06 13.34 8.80
N ASN A 340 -3.60 12.11 8.73
CA ASN A 340 -3.66 11.41 7.45
C ASN A 340 -4.39 12.27 6.41
N ILE A 341 -3.80 12.44 5.23
CA ILE A 341 -4.42 13.18 4.12
C ILE A 341 -4.88 12.16 3.08
N MET A 342 -6.15 12.22 2.71
CA MET A 342 -6.76 11.31 1.75
C MET A 342 -7.13 12.08 0.48
N ILE A 343 -6.62 11.60 -0.64
CA ILE A 343 -7.01 11.98 -1.99
C ILE A 343 -7.92 10.89 -2.53
N THR A 344 -9.11 11.26 -3.00
CA THR A 344 -9.98 10.35 -3.75
C THR A 344 -10.12 10.88 -5.17
N LEU A 345 -9.62 10.10 -6.13
CA LEU A 345 -9.87 10.31 -7.56
C LEU A 345 -11.18 9.59 -7.87
N LYS A 346 -12.20 10.35 -8.24
CA LYS A 346 -13.53 9.79 -8.52
C LYS A 346 -14.15 10.52 -9.69
N ASP A 347 -14.63 9.77 -10.67
CA ASP A 347 -15.08 10.33 -11.94
C ASP A 347 -13.96 11.18 -12.57
N ASN A 348 -14.16 12.50 -12.68
CA ASN A 348 -13.16 13.48 -13.13
C ASN A 348 -12.78 14.49 -12.03
N ASP A 349 -13.07 14.17 -10.77
CA ASP A 349 -12.82 15.04 -9.63
C ASP A 349 -11.69 14.53 -8.74
N VAL A 350 -10.98 15.47 -8.12
CA VAL A 350 -9.98 15.21 -7.08
C VAL A 350 -10.55 15.73 -5.77
N ILE A 351 -10.92 14.79 -4.88
CA ILE A 351 -11.49 15.11 -3.57
C ILE A 351 -10.38 15.00 -2.53
N VAL A 352 -10.16 16.06 -1.77
CA VAL A 352 -9.17 16.11 -0.70
C VAL A 352 -9.88 16.14 0.65
N SER A 353 -9.52 15.22 1.53
CA SER A 353 -9.98 15.18 2.92
C SER A 353 -8.81 14.84 3.84
N ALA A 354 -9.00 14.99 5.15
CA ALA A 354 -7.98 14.66 6.12
C ALA A 354 -8.60 14.15 7.43
N GLU A 355 -7.80 13.46 8.22
CA GLU A 355 -8.19 12.94 9.53
C GLU A 355 -8.49 14.06 10.53
N LYS A 356 -7.68 15.13 10.51
CA LYS A 356 -7.90 16.36 11.26
C LYS A 356 -8.51 17.43 10.34
N SER A 357 -8.56 18.66 10.82
CA SER A 357 -8.99 19.78 9.97
C SER A 357 -8.01 19.96 8.82
N LEU A 358 -8.52 19.99 7.59
CA LEU A 358 -7.72 20.26 6.41
C LEU A 358 -7.30 21.73 6.40
N VAL A 359 -6.00 21.97 6.60
CA VAL A 359 -5.43 23.32 6.72
C VAL A 359 -4.34 23.52 5.68
N PHE A 360 -4.50 24.55 4.85
CA PHE A 360 -3.45 24.99 3.95
C PHE A 360 -2.19 25.37 4.74
N VAL A 361 -1.03 24.82 4.37
CA VAL A 361 0.23 24.99 5.13
C VAL A 361 0.53 26.46 5.38
N GLN A 362 0.40 27.32 4.37
CA GLN A 362 0.64 28.76 4.46
C GLN A 362 -0.30 29.53 5.40
N LYS A 363 -1.37 28.89 5.89
CA LYS A 363 -2.32 29.45 6.88
C LYS A 363 -2.21 28.78 8.26
N SER A 364 -1.28 27.84 8.43
CA SER A 364 -1.05 27.12 9.68
C SER A 364 -0.24 27.93 10.69
N ASP A 365 -0.43 27.64 11.98
CA ASP A 365 0.38 28.24 13.05
C ASP A 365 1.86 27.88 12.90
N TRP A 366 2.16 26.66 12.46
CA TRP A 366 3.52 26.21 12.15
C TRP A 366 4.19 27.17 11.16
N TYR A 367 3.58 27.42 9.99
CA TYR A 367 4.18 28.27 8.96
C TYR A 367 4.35 29.74 9.40
N LEU A 368 3.39 30.26 10.18
CA LEU A 368 3.38 31.63 10.64
C LEU A 368 4.41 31.89 11.75
N THR A 369 4.77 30.86 12.51
CA THR A 369 5.71 30.95 13.63
C THR A 369 7.10 30.42 13.28
N ASP A 370 7.24 29.71 12.16
CA ASP A 370 8.51 29.19 11.67
C ASP A 370 9.49 30.33 11.35
N ASP A 371 10.67 30.23 11.97
CA ASP A 371 11.79 31.13 11.76
C ASP A 371 12.53 30.71 10.47
N PRO A 372 12.54 31.55 9.42
CA PRO A 372 13.14 31.21 8.13
C PRO A 372 14.66 30.98 8.21
N ASP A 373 15.31 31.49 9.26
CA ASP A 373 16.74 31.33 9.52
C ASP A 373 17.03 30.22 10.55
N ASN A 374 16.00 29.48 10.99
CA ASN A 374 16.11 28.47 12.02
C ASN A 374 17.09 27.36 11.58
N PRO A 375 18.23 27.21 12.27
CA PRO A 375 19.22 26.17 11.95
C PRO A 375 18.86 24.82 12.56
N ARG A 376 17.72 24.69 13.26
CA ARG A 376 17.19 23.38 13.66
C ARG A 376 17.10 22.46 12.46
#